data_AF-A0A1M6QBQ5-F1
#
_entry.id   AF-A0A1M6QBQ5-F1
#
_cell.length_a   1.000
_cell.length_b   1.000
_cell.length_c   1.000
_cell.angle_alpha   90.00
_cell.angle_beta   90.00
_cell.angle_gamma   90.00
#
_symmetry.space_group_name_H-M   'P 1'
#
loop_
_entity.id
_entity.type
_entity.pdbx_description
1 polymer ?
#
loop_
_entity_poly.entity_id
_entity_poly.type
_entity_poly.pdbx_seq_one_letter_code
_entity_poly.pdbx_strand_id
1 'polypeptide(L)' 'MSTSWNGEKHWPCNAGGWDLRGADVSLCIVRTDRTRGAQGALSAILAERGTAGIEFEVIDKLAHQTCQTSR' A
#
# COMPACT_ATOMS: atom_id res chain seq x y z
N MET A 1 -13.37 -9.43 -13.58
CA MET A 1 -13.73 -8.46 -12.54
C MET A 1 -12.54 -7.54 -12.34
N SER A 2 -12.67 -6.23 -12.58
CA SER A 2 -11.65 -5.24 -12.23
C SER A 2 -12.06 -4.56 -10.93
N THR A 3 -11.26 -4.70 -9.89
CA THR A 3 -11.45 -3.98 -8.62
C THR A 3 -10.60 -2.72 -8.68
N SER A 4 -11.22 -1.54 -8.72
CA SER A 4 -10.50 -0.24 -8.64
C SER A 4 -10.64 0.35 -7.24
N TRP A 5 -9.54 0.76 -6.63
CA TRP A 5 -9.51 1.48 -5.35
C TRP A 5 -8.62 2.71 -5.46
N ASN A 6 -8.85 3.69 -4.59
CA ASN A 6 -8.05 4.92 -4.53
C ASN A 6 -7.80 5.31 -3.07
N GLY A 7 -6.62 5.83 -2.79
CA GLY A 7 -6.20 6.31 -1.48
C GLY A 7 -4.69 6.23 -1.29
N GLU A 8 -4.23 6.78 -0.17
CA GLU A 8 -2.82 6.82 0.22
C GLU A 8 -2.55 5.88 1.41
N LYS A 9 -1.33 5.35 1.51
CA LYS A 9 -0.92 4.44 2.58
C LYS A 9 0.38 4.92 3.20
N HIS A 10 0.30 5.43 4.42
CA HIS A 10 1.49 5.88 5.13
C HIS A 10 2.10 4.78 5.98
N TRP A 11 3.42 4.78 6.01
CA TRP A 11 4.27 3.95 6.85
C TRP A 11 4.38 2.44 6.52
N PRO A 12 3.94 1.89 5.36
CA PRO A 12 4.26 0.51 5.07
C PRO A 12 5.76 0.35 4.86
N CYS A 13 6.35 -0.58 5.61
CA CYS A 13 7.72 -1.00 5.39
C CYS A 13 7.82 -1.78 4.08
N ASN A 14 8.91 -1.58 3.34
CA ASN A 14 9.25 -2.28 2.11
C ASN A 14 8.28 -2.09 0.92
N ALA A 15 7.27 -1.23 1.01
CA ALA A 15 6.26 -1.08 -0.05
C ALA A 15 6.85 -0.68 -1.39
N GLY A 16 7.87 0.19 -1.41
CA GLY A 16 8.58 0.57 -2.63
C GLY A 16 9.47 -0.53 -3.19
N GLY A 17 9.69 -1.62 -2.45
CA GLY A 17 10.66 -2.65 -2.79
C GLY A 17 12.09 -2.11 -2.77
N TRP A 18 13.02 -2.87 -3.35
CA TRP A 18 14.44 -2.53 -3.37
C TRP A 18 14.82 -1.37 -4.29
N ASP A 19 13.96 -1.04 -5.27
CA ASP A 19 14.24 -0.10 -6.35
C ASP A 19 13.11 0.92 -6.60
N LEU A 20 12.22 1.11 -5.62
CA LEU A 20 11.05 2.01 -5.69
C LEU A 20 10.05 1.69 -6.81
N ARG A 21 10.06 0.45 -7.32
CA ARG A 21 9.09 -0.05 -8.30
C ARG A 21 8.03 -0.96 -7.70
N GLY A 22 7.99 -1.04 -6.37
CA GLY A 22 7.07 -1.87 -5.60
C GLY A 22 7.74 -3.14 -5.06
N ALA A 23 7.27 -3.59 -3.89
CA ALA A 23 7.47 -4.94 -3.40
C ALA A 23 6.90 -5.97 -4.38
N ASP A 24 7.43 -7.20 -4.35
CA ASP A 24 6.90 -8.30 -5.18
C ASP A 24 5.39 -8.45 -5.00
N VAL A 25 4.92 -8.35 -3.75
CA VAL A 25 3.51 -8.33 -3.38
C VAL A 25 3.27 -7.34 -2.24
N SER A 26 2.20 -6.54 -2.35
CA SER A 26 1.69 -5.67 -1.30
C SER A 26 0.26 -6.09 -0.91
N LEU A 27 0.02 -6.27 0.39
CA LEU A 27 -1.33 -6.48 0.94
C LEU A 27 -1.96 -5.14 1.31
N CYS A 28 -2.90 -4.69 0.49
CA CYS A 28 -3.60 -3.43 0.65
C CYS A 28 -4.95 -3.64 1.33
N ILE A 29 -5.12 -3.10 2.54
CA ILE A 29 -6.44 -3.04 3.19
C ILE A 29 -7.18 -1.81 2.70
N VAL A 30 -8.32 -2.01 2.04
CA VAL A 30 -9.11 -0.94 1.43
C VAL A 30 -10.53 -0.95 1.97
N ARG A 31 -11.18 0.22 1.95
CA ARG A 31 -12.60 0.34 2.23
C ARG A 31 -13.38 0.13 0.93
N THR A 32 -14.21 -0.89 0.88
CA THR A 32 -15.06 -1.26 -0.27
C THR A 32 -16.52 -0.88 -0.07
N ASP A 33 -16.97 -0.72 1.18
CA ASP A 33 -18.30 -0.21 1.51
C ASP A 33 -18.18 0.99 2.46
N ARG A 34 -18.74 2.13 2.07
CA ARG A 34 -18.73 3.37 2.88
C ARG A 34 -19.95 3.49 3.78
N THR A 35 -20.96 2.64 3.61
CA THR A 35 -22.21 2.66 4.37
C THR A 35 -22.17 1.76 5.60
N ARG A 36 -21.16 0.88 5.72
CA ARG A 36 -20.99 -0.06 6.83
C ARG A 36 -19.88 0.33 7.79
N GLY A 37 -20.02 -0.15 9.03
CA GLY A 37 -18.94 -0.12 10.02
C GLY A 37 -17.74 -0.99 9.62
N ALA A 38 -16.63 -0.85 10.34
CA ALA A 38 -15.33 -1.42 9.96
C ALA A 38 -15.35 -2.93 9.68
N GLN A 39 -16.08 -3.72 10.48
CA GLN A 39 -16.10 -5.18 10.38
C GLN A 39 -16.68 -5.73 9.06
N GLY A 40 -17.47 -4.94 8.33
CA GLY A 40 -18.09 -5.36 7.06
C GLY A 40 -17.78 -4.45 5.87
N ALA A 41 -16.87 -3.49 6.04
CA ALA A 41 -16.58 -2.44 5.06
C ALA A 41 -15.21 -2.55 4.41
N LEU A 42 -14.35 -3.44 4.92
CA LEU A 42 -12.96 -3.57 4.52
C LEU A 42 -12.75 -4.82 3.68
N SER A 43 -11.82 -4.72 2.74
CA SER A 43 -11.35 -5.85 1.94
C SER A 43 -9.83 -5.82 1.86
N ALA A 44 -9.23 -6.99 1.74
CA ALA A 44 -7.82 -7.15 1.49
C ALA A 44 -7.58 -7.39 0.00
N ILE A 45 -6.63 -6.66 -0.58
CA ILE A 45 -6.25 -6.80 -1.99
C ILE A 45 -4.76 -7.07 -2.06
N LEU A 46 -4.37 -8.08 -2.83
CA LEU A 46 -2.97 -8.30 -3.19
C LEU A 46 -2.67 -7.53 -4.46
N ALA A 47 -1.75 -6.58 -4.37
CA ALA A 47 -1.21 -5.84 -5.50
C ALA A 47 0.21 -6.34 -5.78
N GLU A 48 0.42 -6.89 -6.97
CA GLU A 48 1.74 -7.32 -7.41
C GLU A 48 2.56 -6.12 -7.89
N ARG A 49 3.87 -6.28 -7.88
CA ARG A 49 4.81 -5.33 -8.49
C ARG A 49 4.40 -4.98 -9.92
N GLY A 50 4.35 -3.68 -10.24
CA GLY A 50 3.92 -3.20 -11.56
C GLY A 50 2.41 -3.03 -11.74
N THR A 51 1.60 -3.24 -10.69
CA THR A 51 0.18 -2.84 -10.70
C THR A 51 0.05 -1.35 -11.05
N ALA A 52 -0.70 -1.04 -12.10
CA ALA A 52 -0.81 0.32 -12.63
C ALA A 52 -1.44 1.29 -11.62
N GLY A 53 -0.93 2.53 -11.60
CA GLY A 53 -1.46 3.62 -10.77
C GLY A 53 -1.02 3.61 -9.31
N ILE A 54 0.01 2.83 -8.95
CA ILE A 54 0.64 2.86 -7.63
C ILE A 54 1.97 3.62 -7.74
N GLU A 55 2.15 4.60 -6.87
CA GLU A 55 3.37 5.38 -6.72
C GLU A 55 3.92 5.19 -5.30
N PHE A 56 5.22 5.41 -5.12
CA PHE A 56 5.90 5.22 -3.83
C PHE A 56 6.84 6.39 -3.55
N GLU A 57 6.80 6.92 -2.33
CA GLU A 57 7.75 7.92 -1.84
C GLU A 57 8.41 7.43 -0.54
N VAL A 58 9.74 7.53 -0.43
CA VAL A 58 10.47 7.13 0.78
C VAL A 58 10.42 8.23 1.83
N ILE A 59 10.12 7.84 3.06
CA ILE A 59 10.11 8.75 4.21
C ILE A 59 11.50 8.78 4.86
N ASP A 60 12.05 9.99 5.03
CA ASP A 60 13.25 10.24 5.85
C ASP A 60 12.91 10.12 7.34
N LYS A 61 13.70 9.35 8.08
CA LYS A 61 13.41 8.95 9.46
C LYS A 61 14.62 9.16 10.36
N LEU A 62 14.36 9.59 11.60
CA LEU A 62 15.38 9.75 12.63
C LEU A 62 16.16 8.45 12.93
N ALA A 63 15.47 7.30 12.93
CA ALA A 63 16.03 5.98 13.23
C ALA A 63 15.46 4.92 12.28
N HIS A 64 16.01 3.69 12.35
CA HIS A 64 15.70 2.59 11.42
C HIS A 64 15.92 2.99 9.96
N GLN A 65 17.01 3.73 9.69
CA GLN A 65 17.33 4.29 8.37
C GLN A 65 17.57 3.21 7.30
N THR A 66 17.92 1.98 7.71
CA THR A 66 18.07 0.83 6.81
C THR A 66 16.74 0.16 6.45
N CYS A 67 15.66 0.47 7.16
CA CYS A 67 14.32 -0.01 6.84
C CYS A 67 13.63 1.00 5.91
N GLN A 68 13.30 0.58 4.70
CA GLN A 68 12.55 1.41 3.76
C GLN A 68 11.11 1.56 4.28
N THR A 69 10.67 2.80 4.47
CA THR A 69 9.30 3.13 4.89
C THR A 69 8.75 4.12 3.91
N SER A 70 7.55 3.86 3.40
CA SER A 70 7.00 4.62 2.27
C SER A 70 5.72 5.38 2.64
N ARG A 71 5.31 6.28 1.77
CA ARG A 71 3.91 6.67 1.59
C ARG A 71 3.47 6.47 0.13
#